data_AF-A0A354ZIZ2-F1
#
_entry.id   AF-A0A354ZIZ2-F1
#
_cell.length_a   1.000
_cell.length_b   1.000
_cell.length_c   1.000
_cell.angle_alpha   90.00
_cell.angle_beta   90.00
_cell.angle_gamma   90.00
#
_symmetry.space_group_name_H-M   'P 1'
#
loop_
_entity.id
_entity.type
_entity.pdbx_description
1 polymer ?
#
loop_
_entity_poly.entity_id
_entity_poly.type
_entity_poly.pdbx_seq_one_letter_code
_entity_poly.pdbx_strand_id
1 'polypeptide(L)'
;MKSSLLQEQCKALKLGSVSRIHTQIAFENREQFLTDLFAEELKIREENRNRRRLKRAGFPQTKTLEEFSWENIVLPPQTTREHLTELGFIDAKESLICMGGVGTGKTHLVIALGLKAALSGKEVRFFQTVDLANRLLEKNAKGTL
;
A
#
# COMPACT_ATOMS: atom_id res chain seq x y z
N MET A 1 -21.11 13.89 -30.50
CA MET A 1 -21.10 12.50 -31.03
C MET A 1 -19.77 11.76 -30.86
N LYS A 2 -18.57 12.35 -31.05
CA LYS A 2 -17.30 11.58 -30.96
C LYS A 2 -16.89 11.07 -29.56
N SER A 3 -17.42 11.64 -28.48
CA SER A 3 -17.06 11.26 -27.11
C SER A 3 -17.62 9.88 -26.68
N SER A 4 -18.74 9.43 -27.26
CA SER A 4 -19.36 8.14 -26.89
C SER A 4 -18.56 6.93 -27.38
N LEU A 5 -18.04 6.97 -28.62
CA LEU A 5 -17.25 5.87 -29.18
C LEU A 5 -15.95 5.65 -28.40
N LEU A 6 -15.25 6.74 -28.05
CA LEU A 6 -14.02 6.66 -27.25
C LEU A 6 -14.30 6.03 -25.88
N GLN A 7 -15.41 6.40 -25.23
CA GLN A 7 -15.80 5.82 -23.95
C GLN A 7 -16.11 4.32 -24.06
N GLU A 8 -16.83 3.90 -25.10
CA GLU A 8 -17.13 2.48 -25.35
C GLU A 8 -15.85 1.67 -25.59
N GLN A 9 -14.94 2.17 -26.41
CA GLN A 9 -13.64 1.54 -26.67
C GLN A 9 -12.79 1.46 -25.40
N CYS A 10 -12.72 2.56 -24.63
CA CYS A 10 -12.00 2.57 -23.35
C CYS A 10 -12.58 1.54 -22.38
N LYS A 11 -13.91 1.40 -22.31
CA LYS A 11 -14.59 0.41 -21.47
C LYS A 11 -14.25 -1.02 -21.92
N ALA A 12 -14.31 -1.31 -23.22
CA ALA A 12 -13.98 -2.62 -23.77
C ALA A 12 -12.52 -3.02 -23.49
N LEU A 13 -11.59 -2.06 -23.61
CA LEU A 13 -10.16 -2.25 -23.35
C LEU A 13 -9.77 -2.14 -21.85
N LYS A 14 -10.75 -1.94 -20.96
CA LYS A 14 -10.56 -1.71 -19.51
C LYS A 14 -9.68 -0.49 -19.19
N LEU A 15 -9.60 0.49 -20.08
CA LEU A 15 -8.90 1.77 -19.91
C LEU A 15 -9.78 2.74 -19.11
N GLY A 16 -9.89 2.49 -17.81
CA GLY A 16 -10.90 3.12 -16.96
C GLY A 16 -10.75 4.63 -16.78
N SER A 17 -9.55 5.17 -16.94
CA SER A 17 -9.26 6.59 -16.69
C SER A 17 -9.00 7.37 -17.98
N VAL A 18 -8.55 6.70 -19.05
CA VAL A 18 -8.24 7.28 -20.38
C VAL A 18 -9.35 8.16 -20.92
N SER A 19 -10.61 7.74 -20.85
CA SER A 19 -11.74 8.54 -21.34
C SER A 19 -11.88 9.89 -20.64
N ARG A 20 -11.37 10.02 -19.41
CA ARG A 20 -11.39 11.25 -18.61
C ARG A 20 -10.12 12.08 -18.79
N ILE A 21 -8.95 11.44 -18.87
CA ILE A 21 -7.65 12.13 -18.88
C ILE A 21 -7.17 12.55 -20.27
N HIS A 22 -7.74 12.01 -21.35
CA HIS A 22 -7.26 12.29 -22.72
C HIS A 22 -7.29 13.79 -23.11
N THR A 23 -8.13 14.60 -22.46
CA THR A 23 -8.19 16.06 -22.68
C THR A 23 -7.21 16.85 -21.82
N GLN A 24 -6.57 16.20 -20.83
CA GLN A 24 -5.68 16.84 -19.86
C GLN A 24 -4.21 16.78 -20.30
N ILE A 25 -3.89 15.97 -21.31
CA ILE A 25 -2.54 15.77 -21.82
C ILE A 25 -2.32 16.70 -23.00
N ALA A 26 -1.22 17.45 -22.97
CA ALA A 26 -0.82 18.32 -24.07
C ALA A 26 -0.53 17.48 -25.32
N PHE A 27 -1.00 17.94 -26.47
CA PHE A 27 -0.74 17.30 -27.75
C PHE A 27 0.40 18.03 -28.46
N GLU A 28 1.58 17.41 -28.50
CA GLU A 28 2.72 17.91 -29.28
C GLU A 28 2.92 17.08 -30.55
N ASN A 29 2.95 15.76 -30.40
CA ASN A 29 3.03 14.81 -31.50
C ASN A 29 2.32 13.50 -31.12
N ARG A 30 2.15 12.60 -32.10
CA ARG A 30 1.39 11.36 -31.91
C ARG A 30 2.02 10.42 -30.89
N GLU A 31 3.35 10.30 -30.89
CA GLU A 31 4.07 9.36 -30.04
C GLU A 31 4.11 9.83 -28.59
N GLN A 32 4.42 11.11 -28.36
CA GLN A 32 4.34 11.74 -27.04
C GLN A 32 2.93 11.60 -26.46
N PHE A 33 1.89 11.91 -27.25
CA PHE A 33 0.54 11.94 -26.70
C PHE A 33 0.11 10.57 -26.23
N LEU A 34 0.39 9.51 -27.01
CA LEU A 34 0.09 8.14 -26.62
C LEU A 34 0.95 7.69 -25.42
N THR A 35 2.23 8.06 -25.40
CA THR A 35 3.15 7.70 -24.32
C THR A 35 2.69 8.30 -23.00
N ASP A 36 2.39 9.61 -22.98
CA ASP A 36 1.95 10.33 -21.78
C ASP A 36 0.56 9.87 -21.33
N LEU A 37 -0.34 9.58 -22.28
CA LEU A 37 -1.66 9.03 -22.00
C LEU A 37 -1.59 7.67 -21.30
N PHE A 38 -0.72 6.78 -21.78
CA PHE A 38 -0.56 5.48 -21.16
C PHE A 38 0.23 5.56 -19.85
N ALA A 39 1.21 6.45 -19.74
CA ALA A 39 1.92 6.69 -18.49
C ALA A 39 0.97 7.12 -17.37
N GLU A 40 0.07 8.08 -17.65
CA GLU A 40 -0.88 8.56 -16.66
C GLU A 40 -1.96 7.51 -16.31
N GLU A 41 -2.45 6.73 -17.29
CA GLU A 41 -3.36 5.60 -17.01
C GLU A 41 -2.67 4.52 -16.14
N LEU A 42 -1.40 4.21 -16.40
CA LEU A 42 -0.64 3.26 -15.58
C LEU A 42 -0.49 3.74 -14.15
N LYS A 43 -0.16 5.02 -13.96
CA LYS A 43 -0.05 5.67 -12.65
C LYS A 43 -1.37 5.60 -11.88
N ILE A 44 -2.49 5.97 -12.50
CA ILE A 44 -3.82 5.89 -11.85
C ILE A 44 -4.18 4.44 -11.49
N ARG A 45 -3.83 3.47 -12.33
CA ARG A 45 -4.04 2.04 -12.03
C ARG A 45 -3.19 1.57 -10.85
N GLU A 46 -1.96 2.06 -10.72
CA GLU A 46 -1.09 1.75 -9.59
C GLU A 46 -1.61 2.38 -8.30
N GLU A 47 -1.99 3.66 -8.30
CA GLU A 47 -2.61 4.34 -7.17
C GLU A 47 -3.88 3.61 -6.69
N ASN A 48 -4.72 3.19 -7.64
CA ASN A 48 -5.92 2.41 -7.33
C ASN A 48 -5.59 1.05 -6.70
N ARG A 49 -4.55 0.37 -7.19
CA ARG A 49 -4.06 -0.89 -6.61
C ARG A 49 -3.54 -0.66 -5.19
N ASN A 50 -2.73 0.36 -4.99
CA ASN A 50 -2.16 0.72 -3.68
C ASN A 50 -3.25 1.11 -2.69
N ARG A 51 -4.23 1.93 -3.10
CA ARG A 51 -5.41 2.28 -2.28
C ARG A 51 -6.20 1.04 -1.86
N ARG A 52 -6.39 0.07 -2.76
CA ARG A 52 -7.06 -1.20 -2.43
C ARG A 52 -6.25 -2.04 -1.45
N ARG A 53 -4.94 -2.15 -1.64
CA ARG A 53 -4.02 -2.85 -0.71
C ARG A 53 -4.05 -2.21 0.67
N LEU A 54 -3.97 -0.88 0.73
CA LEU A 54 -4.00 -0.13 1.97
C LEU A 54 -5.33 -0.32 2.71
N LYS A 55 -6.46 -0.21 2.00
CA LYS A 55 -7.78 -0.48 2.57
C LYS A 55 -7.90 -1.92 3.08
N ARG A 56 -7.33 -2.88 2.35
CA ARG A 56 -7.29 -4.29 2.73
C ARG A 56 -6.40 -4.52 3.96
N ALA A 57 -5.32 -3.76 4.14
CA ALA A 57 -4.45 -3.90 5.29
C ALA A 57 -5.15 -3.59 6.62
N GLY A 58 -6.13 -2.68 6.63
CA GLY A 58 -6.98 -2.45 7.79
C GLY A 58 -6.27 -1.75 8.95
N PHE A 59 -5.30 -0.87 8.65
CA PHE A 59 -4.64 -0.08 9.68
C PHE A 59 -5.63 0.85 10.40
N PRO A 60 -5.54 1.00 11.73
CA PRO A 60 -6.42 1.88 12.49
C PRO A 60 -6.15 3.36 12.24
N GLN A 61 -4.93 3.68 11.80
CA GLN A 61 -4.46 5.03 11.48
C GLN A 61 -3.39 4.96 10.40
N THR A 62 -3.22 6.05 9.65
CA THR A 62 -2.12 6.21 8.70
C THR A 62 -0.97 6.90 9.43
N LYS A 63 0.18 6.24 9.53
CA LYS A 63 1.40 6.75 10.16
C LYS A 63 2.59 6.34 9.30
N THR A 64 3.30 7.29 8.71
CA THR A 64 4.37 6.99 7.76
C THR A 64 5.74 6.93 8.46
N LEU A 65 6.76 6.46 7.74
CA LEU A 65 8.13 6.39 8.29
C LEU A 65 8.77 7.77 8.41
N GLU A 66 8.35 8.73 7.57
CA GLU A 66 8.84 10.12 7.61
C GLU A 66 8.38 10.85 8.88
N GLU A 67 7.21 10.49 9.42
CA GLU A 67 6.68 11.03 10.67
C GLU A 67 7.27 10.38 11.93
N PHE A 68 8.12 9.36 11.78
CA PHE A 68 8.59 8.53 12.89
C PHE A 68 9.93 9.01 13.44
N SER A 69 10.00 9.25 14.76
CA SER A 69 11.27 9.59 15.44
C SER A 69 12.05 8.34 15.81
N TRP A 70 13.32 8.30 15.38
CA TRP A 70 14.27 7.21 15.65
C TRP A 70 15.14 7.43 16.89
N GLU A 71 14.94 8.52 17.63
CA GLU A 71 15.82 8.94 18.73
C GLU A 71 15.80 7.95 19.91
N ASN A 72 14.63 7.35 20.19
CA ASN A 72 14.42 6.52 21.39
C ASN A 72 14.37 5.02 21.11
N ILE A 73 15.02 4.57 20.02
CA ILE A 73 14.98 3.18 19.58
C ILE A 73 16.37 2.57 19.67
N VAL A 74 16.43 1.44 20.34
CA VAL A 74 17.62 0.57 20.35
C VAL A 74 17.38 -0.55 19.35
N LEU A 75 18.21 -0.60 18.31
CA LEU A 75 18.23 -1.70 17.35
C LEU A 75 19.30 -2.72 17.75
N PRO A 76 19.05 -4.02 17.56
CA PRO A 76 20.06 -5.04 17.78
C PRO A 76 21.19 -4.90 16.75
N PRO A 77 22.42 -5.37 17.04
CA PRO A 77 23.57 -5.21 16.15
C PRO A 77 23.37 -5.82 14.76
N GLN A 78 22.50 -6.83 14.65
CA GLN A 78 22.20 -7.51 13.39
C GLN A 78 21.19 -6.75 12.51
N THR A 79 20.62 -5.64 12.99
CA THR A 79 19.57 -4.90 12.28
C THR A 79 19.93 -3.42 12.18
N THR A 80 19.86 -2.88 10.98
CA THR A 80 20.04 -1.45 10.72
C THR A 80 18.70 -0.77 10.45
N ARG A 81 18.70 0.57 10.50
CA ARG A 81 17.52 1.36 10.14
C ARG A 81 17.18 1.16 8.67
N GLU A 82 18.20 1.07 7.83
CA GLU A 82 18.11 0.80 6.40
C GLU A 82 17.44 -0.56 6.16
N HIS A 83 17.88 -1.62 6.85
CA HIS A 83 17.26 -2.96 6.74
C HIS A 83 15.76 -2.95 7.05
N LEU A 84 15.34 -2.20 8.07
CA LEU A 84 13.92 -2.05 8.40
C LEU A 84 13.17 -1.22 7.37
N THR A 85 13.70 -0.03 7.06
CA THR A 85 13.02 0.91 6.17
C THR A 85 12.94 0.38 4.75
N GLU A 86 13.91 -0.38 4.25
CA GLU A 86 13.88 -1.04 2.94
C GLU A 86 13.07 -2.34 2.94
N LEU A 87 12.52 -2.73 4.10
CA LEU A 87 11.73 -3.95 4.28
C LEU A 87 12.53 -5.24 4.04
N GLY A 88 13.86 -5.20 4.20
CA GLY A 88 14.75 -6.34 4.00
C GLY A 88 14.41 -7.51 4.91
N PHE A 89 13.91 -7.24 6.12
CA PHE A 89 13.43 -8.26 7.06
C PHE A 89 12.29 -9.12 6.48
N ILE A 90 11.43 -8.56 5.62
CA ILE A 90 10.35 -9.31 4.98
C ILE A 90 10.93 -10.30 3.97
N ASP A 91 11.90 -9.85 3.19
CA ASP A 91 12.52 -10.67 2.14
C ASP A 91 13.39 -11.77 2.76
N ALA A 92 14.02 -11.48 3.90
CA ALA A 92 14.74 -12.44 4.75
C ALA A 92 13.81 -13.36 5.56
N LYS A 93 12.48 -13.17 5.53
CA LYS A 93 11.48 -13.91 6.31
C LYS A 93 11.70 -13.85 7.83
N GLU A 94 12.19 -12.71 8.30
CA GLU A 94 12.44 -12.43 9.71
C GLU A 94 11.18 -11.88 10.40
N SER A 95 11.05 -12.18 11.69
CA SER A 95 9.97 -11.62 12.52
C SER A 95 10.47 -10.43 13.32
N LEU A 96 9.77 -9.29 13.19
CA LEU A 96 10.06 -8.10 13.98
C LEU A 96 9.21 -8.06 15.25
N ILE A 97 9.86 -8.03 16.41
CA ILE A 97 9.20 -7.90 17.72
C ILE A 97 9.64 -6.58 18.35
N CYS A 98 8.71 -5.65 18.53
CA CYS A 98 8.98 -4.36 19.16
C CYS A 98 8.67 -4.42 20.67
N MET A 99 9.66 -4.11 21.51
CA MET A 99 9.54 -4.10 22.98
C MET A 99 9.82 -2.71 23.55
N GLY A 100 9.18 -2.36 24.68
CA GLY A 100 9.39 -1.08 25.38
C GLY A 100 8.13 -0.54 26.06
N GLY A 101 8.28 0.55 26.83
CA GLY A 101 7.19 1.20 27.58
C GLY A 101 6.06 1.75 26.71
N VAL A 102 4.90 2.05 27.30
CA VAL A 102 3.77 2.64 26.57
C VAL A 102 4.16 4.00 25.97
N GLY A 103 3.68 4.32 24.76
CA GLY A 103 3.96 5.60 24.11
C GLY A 103 5.28 5.71 23.35
N THR A 104 6.13 4.67 23.35
CA THR A 104 7.44 4.69 22.65
C THR A 104 7.38 4.52 21.12
N GLY A 105 6.22 4.74 20.50
CA GLY A 105 6.10 4.68 19.03
C GLY A 105 6.08 3.27 18.41
N LYS A 106 6.05 2.17 19.18
CA LYS A 106 6.02 0.80 18.62
C LYS A 106 4.92 0.58 17.59
N THR A 107 3.69 0.95 17.93
CA THR A 107 2.54 0.82 17.02
C THR A 107 2.71 1.71 15.79
N HIS A 108 3.30 2.91 15.95
CA HIS A 108 3.63 3.78 14.81
C HIS A 108 4.60 3.08 13.88
N LEU A 109 5.74 2.57 14.38
CA LEU A 109 6.75 1.89 13.57
C LEU A 109 6.16 0.72 12.78
N VAL A 110 5.40 -0.16 13.45
CA VAL A 110 4.77 -1.32 12.80
C VAL A 110 3.77 -0.88 11.72
N ILE A 111 2.96 0.15 11.98
CA ILE A 111 2.05 0.71 10.97
C ILE A 111 2.85 1.29 9.80
N ALA A 112 3.89 2.08 10.07
CA ALA A 112 4.70 2.74 9.05
C ALA A 112 5.42 1.75 8.12
N LEU A 113 6.02 0.70 8.71
CA LEU A 113 6.61 -0.41 7.94
C LEU A 113 5.55 -1.15 7.14
N GLY A 114 4.38 -1.41 7.74
CA GLY A 114 3.25 -2.05 7.05
C GLY A 114 2.70 -1.22 5.89
N LEU A 115 2.62 0.10 6.04
CA LEU A 115 2.23 1.01 4.97
C LEU A 115 3.24 0.96 3.82
N LYS A 116 4.53 1.07 4.13
CA LYS A 116 5.58 0.99 3.11
C LYS A 116 5.56 -0.37 2.40
N ALA A 117 5.31 -1.46 3.11
CA ALA A 117 5.14 -2.79 2.52
C ALA A 117 3.93 -2.85 1.57
N ALA A 118 2.78 -2.32 1.98
CA ALA A 118 1.58 -2.29 1.16
C ALA A 118 1.78 -1.46 -0.13
N LEU A 119 2.48 -0.33 -0.03
CA LEU A 119 2.84 0.53 -1.16
C LEU A 119 3.87 -0.13 -2.08
N SER A 120 4.79 -0.93 -1.52
CA SER A 120 5.75 -1.75 -2.28
C SER A 120 5.12 -3.01 -2.88
N GLY A 121 3.79 -3.11 -2.85
CA GLY A 121 3.03 -4.17 -3.49
C GLY A 121 2.88 -5.46 -2.68
N LYS A 122 3.40 -5.52 -1.45
CA LYS A 122 3.26 -6.68 -0.55
C LYS A 122 1.83 -6.74 0.01
N GLU A 123 1.29 -7.94 0.20
CA GLU A 123 0.02 -8.11 0.91
C GLU A 123 0.22 -7.93 2.41
N VAL A 124 -0.54 -7.04 3.03
CA VAL A 124 -0.41 -6.72 4.46
C VAL A 124 -1.77 -6.84 5.12
N ARG A 125 -1.77 -7.26 6.39
CA ARG A 125 -2.93 -7.21 7.30
C ARG A 125 -2.45 -6.74 8.67
N PHE A 126 -3.22 -5.85 9.27
CA PHE A 126 -3.02 -5.39 10.64
C PHE A 126 -4.16 -5.91 11.51
N PHE A 127 -3.81 -6.40 12.69
CA PHE A 127 -4.78 -6.83 13.69
C PHE A 127 -4.35 -6.35 15.07
N GLN A 128 -5.30 -5.90 15.88
CA GLN A 128 -5.12 -5.93 17.32
C GLN A 128 -5.22 -7.38 17.78
N THR A 129 -4.42 -7.76 18.78
CA THR A 129 -4.37 -9.15 19.26
C THR A 129 -5.74 -9.65 19.71
N VAL A 130 -6.51 -8.79 20.38
CA VAL A 130 -7.86 -9.12 20.86
C VAL A 130 -8.81 -9.37 19.69
N ASP A 131 -8.81 -8.50 18.67
CA ASP A 131 -9.63 -8.66 17.48
C ASP A 131 -9.28 -9.94 16.71
N LEU A 132 -7.99 -10.26 16.61
CA LEU A 132 -7.53 -11.48 15.95
C LEU A 132 -8.00 -12.72 16.70
N ALA A 133 -7.83 -12.74 18.02
CA ALA A 133 -8.26 -13.86 18.86
C ALA A 133 -9.77 -14.11 18.74
N ASN A 134 -10.58 -13.05 18.86
CA ASN A 134 -12.04 -13.14 18.71
C ASN A 134 -12.43 -13.68 17.34
N ARG A 135 -11.82 -13.17 16.28
CA ARG A 135 -12.09 -13.62 14.91
C ARG A 135 -11.74 -15.08 14.68
N LEU A 136 -10.65 -15.56 15.26
CA LEU A 136 -10.24 -16.96 15.17
C LEU A 136 -11.18 -17.87 15.97
N LEU A 137 -11.58 -17.46 17.17
CA LEU A 137 -12.54 -18.19 18.01
C LEU A 137 -13.91 -18.34 17.30
N GLU A 138 -14.43 -17.25 16.72
CA GLU A 138 -15.68 -17.30 15.95
C GLU A 138 -15.61 -18.24 14.75
N LYS A 139 -14.50 -18.21 14.00
CA LYS A 139 -14.31 -19.08 12.83
C LYS A 139 -14.18 -20.55 13.23
N ASN A 140 -13.50 -20.81 14.35
CA ASN A 140 -13.36 -22.15 14.93
C ASN A 140 -14.73 -22.71 15.33
N ALA A 141 -15.53 -21.91 16.05
CA ALA A 141 -16.88 -22.30 16.46
C ALA A 141 -17.80 -22.63 15.28
N LYS A 142 -17.60 -21.96 14.13
CA LYS A 142 -18.34 -22.19 12.88
C LYS A 142 -17.76 -23.32 12.02
N GLY A 143 -16.63 -23.92 12.38
CA GLY A 143 -15.94 -24.94 11.57
C GLY A 143 -15.34 -24.42 10.26
N THR A 144 -15.05 -23.12 10.16
CA THR A 144 -14.62 -22.43 8.93
C THR A 144 -13.25 -21.77 9.07
N LEU A 145 -12.38 -22.33 9.92
CA LEU A 145 -11.03 -21.79 10.15
C LEU A 145 -10.26 -21.61 8.83
#